data_AF-A0A7W1WSC7-F1
#
_entry.id   AF-A0A7W1WSC7-F1
#
_cell.length_a   1.000
_cell.length_b   1.000
_cell.length_c   1.000
_cell.angle_alpha   90.00
_cell.angle_beta   90.00
_cell.angle_gamma   90.00
#
_symmetry.space_group_name_H-M   'P 1'
#
loop_
_entity.id
_entity.type
_entity.pdbx_description
1 polymer ?
#
loop_
_entity_poly.entity_id
_entity_poly.type
_entity_poly.pdbx_seq_one_letter_code
_entity_poly.pdbx_strand_id
1 'polypeptide(L)'
;MTPIDREDILRLAGKLDDVLDGVESCSTRIVYIDKPTNYMTQFADLLEPLGKHLKDAFISLQKRDFATIRKLCVEINMLENEGDRLMRESVSSLFNPPVEVVELIKMKDIYERLEKLTDAAEDIADILEGMIIKYA
;
A
#
# COMPACT_ATOMS: atom_id res chain seq x y z
N MET A 1 27.74 17.03 -1.94
CA MET A 1 27.44 15.91 -1.03
C MET A 1 25.96 15.60 -1.15
N THR A 2 25.54 14.33 -1.19
CA THR A 2 24.12 13.98 -1.17
C THR A 2 23.50 14.47 0.14
N PRO A 3 22.42 15.28 0.13
CA PRO A 3 21.85 15.86 1.35
C PRO A 3 21.13 14.85 2.26
N ILE A 4 20.85 13.66 1.75
CA ILE A 4 20.17 12.55 2.44
C ILE A 4 21.17 11.40 2.61
N ASP A 5 21.16 10.75 3.77
CA ASP A 5 22.02 9.62 4.07
C ASP A 5 21.70 8.43 3.15
N ARG A 6 22.75 7.73 2.73
CA ARG A 6 22.63 6.57 1.82
C ARG A 6 21.76 5.47 2.39
N GLU A 7 21.79 5.29 3.71
CA GLU A 7 20.97 4.30 4.40
C GLU A 7 19.47 4.59 4.23
N ASP A 8 19.06 5.86 4.35
CA ASP A 8 17.66 6.26 4.16
C ASP A 8 17.22 6.04 2.71
N ILE A 9 18.09 6.34 1.74
CA ILE A 9 17.83 6.07 0.31
C ILE A 9 17.66 4.57 0.07
N LEU A 10 18.52 3.72 0.63
CA LEU A 10 18.42 2.27 0.48
C LEU A 10 17.15 1.71 1.11
N ARG A 11 16.76 2.21 2.28
CA ARG A 11 15.51 1.81 2.96
C ARG A 11 14.29 2.20 2.14
N LEU A 12 14.22 3.43 1.65
CA LEU A 12 13.12 3.90 0.78
C LEU A 12 13.04 3.09 -0.52
N ALA A 13 14.20 2.82 -1.16
CA ALA A 13 14.23 2.03 -2.38
C ALA A 13 13.74 0.60 -2.15
N GLY A 14 14.17 -0.06 -1.07
CA GLY A 14 13.70 -1.40 -0.72
C GLY A 14 12.20 -1.45 -0.45
N LYS A 15 11.66 -0.46 0.28
CA LYS A 15 10.20 -0.41 0.53
C LYS A 15 9.37 -0.05 -0.70
N LEU A 16 9.91 0.77 -1.60
CA LEU A 16 9.26 0.98 -2.89
C LEU A 16 9.24 -0.30 -3.74
N ASP A 17 10.29 -1.10 -3.68
CA ASP A 17 10.35 -2.42 -4.33
C ASP A 17 9.27 -3.35 -3.76
N ASP A 18 9.11 -3.42 -2.44
CA ASP A 18 8.04 -4.19 -1.77
C ASP A 18 6.64 -3.80 -2.31
N VAL A 19 6.38 -2.52 -2.54
CA VAL A 19 5.12 -2.03 -3.16
C VAL A 19 4.97 -2.53 -4.60
N LEU A 20 6.01 -2.44 -5.42
CA LEU A 20 5.97 -2.90 -6.81
C LEU A 20 5.79 -4.42 -6.91
N ASP A 21 6.49 -5.18 -6.07
CA ASP A 21 6.36 -6.62 -5.93
C ASP A 21 4.96 -7.01 -5.45
N GLY A 22 4.36 -6.21 -4.56
CA GLY A 22 2.97 -6.37 -4.12
C GLY A 22 1.97 -6.22 -5.28
N VAL A 23 2.16 -5.21 -6.14
CA VAL A 23 1.34 -5.02 -7.34
C VAL A 23 1.48 -6.18 -8.31
N GLU A 24 2.73 -6.60 -8.61
CA GLU A 24 2.99 -7.77 -9.46
C GLU A 24 2.35 -9.02 -8.86
N SER A 25 2.54 -9.25 -7.57
CA SER A 25 1.95 -10.38 -6.87
C SER A 25 0.43 -10.35 -6.98
N CYS A 26 -0.26 -9.23 -6.80
CA CYS A 26 -1.71 -9.18 -6.95
C CYS A 26 -2.14 -9.47 -8.40
N SER A 27 -1.47 -8.86 -9.38
CA SER A 27 -1.79 -9.02 -10.81
C SER A 27 -1.71 -10.47 -11.28
N THR A 28 -0.71 -11.22 -10.80
CA THR A 28 -0.51 -12.64 -11.15
C THR A 28 -1.54 -13.58 -10.53
N ARG A 29 -2.28 -13.16 -9.49
CA ARG A 29 -3.36 -13.96 -8.89
C ARG A 29 -4.74 -13.62 -9.43
N ILE A 30 -4.94 -12.40 -9.94
CA ILE A 30 -6.23 -11.99 -10.54
C ILE A 30 -6.62 -12.91 -11.72
N VAL A 31 -5.65 -13.57 -12.37
CA VAL A 31 -5.94 -14.56 -13.43
C VAL A 31 -6.57 -15.86 -12.92
N TYR A 32 -6.60 -16.09 -11.60
CA TYR A 32 -7.20 -17.29 -10.99
C TYR A 32 -8.72 -17.19 -10.80
N ILE A 33 -9.28 -16.00 -11.00
CA ILE A 33 -10.70 -15.68 -10.80
C ILE A 33 -11.34 -15.26 -12.12
N ASP A 34 -12.63 -15.54 -12.28
CA ASP A 34 -13.33 -15.23 -13.54
C ASP A 34 -13.64 -13.73 -13.70
N LYS A 35 -13.85 -13.04 -12.57
CA LYS A 35 -14.18 -11.61 -12.54
C LYS A 35 -13.74 -10.95 -11.23
N PRO A 36 -13.32 -9.68 -11.25
CA PRO A 36 -13.08 -8.91 -10.03
C PRO A 36 -14.35 -8.80 -9.17
N THR A 37 -14.17 -8.79 -7.85
CA THR A 37 -15.25 -8.51 -6.90
C THR A 37 -15.35 -7.01 -6.60
N ASN A 38 -16.49 -6.58 -6.05
CA ASN A 38 -16.66 -5.19 -5.60
C ASN A 38 -15.59 -4.79 -4.56
N TYR A 39 -15.12 -5.71 -3.73
CA TYR A 39 -14.02 -5.46 -2.80
C TYR A 39 -12.69 -5.21 -3.54
N MET A 40 -12.40 -5.97 -4.60
CA MET A 40 -11.21 -5.72 -5.42
C MET A 40 -11.25 -4.38 -6.14
N THR A 41 -12.44 -3.96 -6.60
CA THR A 41 -12.62 -2.62 -7.17
C THR A 41 -12.40 -1.53 -6.13
N GLN A 42 -12.95 -1.69 -4.92
CA GLN A 42 -12.70 -0.75 -3.82
C GLN A 42 -11.22 -0.69 -3.44
N PHE A 43 -10.50 -1.82 -3.42
CA PHE A 43 -9.04 -1.80 -3.24
C PHE A 43 -8.35 -1.02 -4.35
N ALA A 44 -8.74 -1.18 -5.61
CA ALA A 44 -8.18 -0.39 -6.71
C ALA A 44 -8.41 1.12 -6.52
N ASP A 45 -9.59 1.52 -6.04
CA ASP A 45 -9.93 2.91 -5.71
C ASP A 45 -9.08 3.48 -4.57
N LEU A 46 -8.57 2.63 -3.66
CA LEU A 46 -7.60 3.02 -2.62
C LEU A 46 -6.16 3.08 -3.14
N LEU A 47 -5.78 2.12 -3.99
CA LEU A 47 -4.41 1.97 -4.47
C LEU A 47 -4.00 3.06 -5.49
N GLU A 48 -4.94 3.56 -6.29
CA GLU A 48 -4.67 4.66 -7.22
C GLU A 48 -4.20 5.94 -6.50
N PRO A 49 -4.95 6.52 -5.53
CA PRO A 49 -4.49 7.68 -4.80
C PRO A 49 -3.25 7.39 -3.95
N LEU A 50 -3.11 6.18 -3.40
CA LEU A 50 -1.92 5.76 -2.66
C LEU A 50 -0.64 5.89 -3.50
N GLY A 51 -0.64 5.34 -4.72
CA GLY A 51 0.48 5.46 -5.65
C GLY A 51 0.79 6.92 -6.03
N LYS A 52 -0.25 7.76 -6.15
CA LYS A 52 -0.07 9.20 -6.39
C LYS A 52 0.57 9.90 -5.19
N HIS A 53 0.13 9.60 -3.97
CA HIS A 53 0.68 10.18 -2.75
C HIS A 53 2.14 9.78 -2.53
N LEU A 54 2.49 8.51 -2.76
CA LEU A 54 3.87 8.06 -2.73
C LEU A 54 4.75 8.85 -3.71
N LYS A 55 4.33 8.95 -4.99
CA LYS A 55 5.05 9.72 -6.00
C LYS A 55 5.23 11.19 -5.57
N ASP A 56 4.17 11.83 -5.10
CA ASP A 56 4.20 13.22 -4.67
C ASP A 56 5.09 13.40 -3.43
N ALA A 57 5.18 12.40 -2.55
CA ALA A 57 6.05 12.39 -1.39
C ALA A 57 7.53 12.31 -1.79
N PHE A 58 7.88 11.43 -2.75
CA PHE A 58 9.24 11.37 -3.30
C PHE A 58 9.65 12.68 -4.01
N ILE A 59 8.75 13.31 -4.77
CA ILE A 59 9.00 14.62 -5.38
C ILE A 59 9.21 15.70 -4.30
N SER A 60 8.42 15.66 -3.23
CA SER A 60 8.51 16.61 -2.12
C SER A 60 9.80 16.40 -1.32
N LEU A 61 10.25 15.15 -1.17
CA LEU A 61 11.54 14.81 -0.57
C LEU A 61 12.71 15.41 -1.36
N GLN A 62 12.69 15.32 -2.69
CA GLN A 62 13.71 15.95 -3.54
C GLN A 62 13.77 17.48 -3.34
N LYS A 63 12.61 18.12 -3.09
CA LYS A 63 12.49 19.56 -2.84
C LYS A 63 12.73 19.95 -1.38
N ARG A 64 12.89 18.97 -0.47
CA ARG A 64 12.92 19.16 1.00
C ARG A 64 11.69 19.89 1.54
N ASP A 65 10.53 19.67 0.92
CA ASP A 65 9.26 20.21 1.39
C ASP A 65 8.64 19.28 2.45
N PHE A 66 9.21 19.32 3.65
CA PHE A 66 8.81 18.45 4.76
C PHE A 66 7.38 18.69 5.24
N ALA A 67 6.83 19.90 5.04
CA ALA A 67 5.45 20.21 5.38
C ALA A 67 4.47 19.47 4.47
N THR A 68 4.76 19.39 3.17
CA THR A 68 3.96 18.60 2.22
C THR A 68 4.12 17.10 2.47
N ILE A 69 5.34 16.61 2.74
CA ILE A 69 5.56 15.18 3.05
C ILE A 69 4.74 14.77 4.27
N ARG A 70 4.73 15.57 5.35
CA ARG A 70 3.94 15.26 6.55
C ARG A 70 2.44 15.14 6.26
N LYS A 71 1.89 16.00 5.40
CA LYS A 71 0.49 15.89 4.97
C LYS A 71 0.24 14.61 4.18
N LEU A 72 1.14 14.27 3.26
CA LEU A 72 1.02 13.06 2.45
C LEU A 72 1.13 11.78 3.29
N CYS A 73 1.96 11.75 4.33
CA CYS A 73 2.03 10.62 5.26
C CYS A 73 0.69 10.39 5.96
N VAL A 74 0.02 11.47 6.40
CA VAL A 74 -1.33 11.37 6.98
C VAL A 74 -2.34 10.79 5.98
N GLU A 75 -2.32 11.21 4.71
CA GLU A 75 -3.20 10.66 3.68
C GLU A 75 -2.90 9.17 3.40
N ILE A 76 -1.63 8.78 3.35
CA ILE A 76 -1.21 7.39 3.16
C ILE A 76 -1.72 6.51 4.32
N ASN A 77 -1.52 6.93 5.57
CA ASN A 77 -1.97 6.18 6.73
C ASN A 77 -3.52 6.08 6.76
N MET A 78 -4.25 7.12 6.35
CA MET A 78 -5.71 7.03 6.23
C MET A 78 -6.16 6.00 5.19
N LEU A 79 -5.46 5.91 4.05
CA LEU A 79 -5.75 4.92 3.01
C LEU A 79 -5.38 3.50 3.43
N GLU A 80 -4.27 3.32 4.16
CA GLU A 80 -3.90 2.04 4.76
C GLU A 80 -4.99 1.56 5.72
N ASN A 81 -5.40 2.39 6.68
CA ASN A 81 -6.42 2.02 7.68
C ASN A 81 -7.73 1.59 7.03
N GLU A 82 -8.08 2.23 5.89
CA GLU A 82 -9.24 1.87 5.09
C GLU A 82 -9.03 0.55 4.33
N GLY A 83 -7.85 0.30 3.75
CA GLY A 83 -7.48 -0.97 3.13
C GLY A 83 -7.52 -2.13 4.12
N ASP A 84 -7.05 -1.88 5.33
CA ASP A 84 -7.01 -2.79 6.45
C ASP A 84 -8.43 -3.15 6.97
N ARG A 85 -9.32 -2.15 7.04
CA ARG A 85 -10.76 -2.36 7.24
C ARG A 85 -11.40 -3.18 6.12
N LEU A 86 -11.10 -2.83 4.86
CA LEU A 86 -11.65 -3.48 3.68
C LEU A 86 -11.22 -4.96 3.58
N MET A 87 -9.99 -5.27 3.98
CA MET A 87 -9.50 -6.65 4.09
C MET A 87 -10.31 -7.45 5.09
N ARG A 88 -10.51 -6.93 6.31
CA ARG A 88 -11.32 -7.62 7.34
C ARG A 88 -12.75 -7.89 6.86
N GLU A 89 -13.38 -6.90 6.24
CA GLU A 89 -14.74 -7.02 5.72
C GLU A 89 -14.84 -8.02 4.56
N SER A 90 -13.92 -7.91 3.60
CA SER A 90 -13.88 -8.80 2.43
C SER A 90 -13.61 -10.25 2.82
N VAL A 91 -12.67 -10.51 3.73
CA VAL A 91 -12.42 -11.85 4.28
C VAL A 91 -13.63 -12.36 5.06
N SER A 92 -14.24 -11.53 5.92
CA SER A 92 -15.44 -11.93 6.67
C SER A 92 -16.60 -12.31 5.74
N SER A 93 -16.74 -11.64 4.59
CA SER A 93 -17.80 -11.92 3.62
C SER A 93 -17.70 -13.32 3.01
N LEU A 94 -16.50 -13.91 2.95
CA LEU A 94 -16.28 -15.25 2.38
C LEU A 94 -16.90 -16.38 3.24
N PHE A 95 -17.23 -16.09 4.50
CA PHE A 95 -17.77 -17.06 5.44
C PHE A 95 -19.30 -16.94 5.62
N ASN A 96 -19.96 -15.94 5.03
CA ASN A 96 -21.40 -15.74 5.23
C ASN A 96 -22.12 -15.09 4.02
N PRO A 97 -22.89 -15.86 3.21
CA PRO A 97 -22.94 -17.32 3.23
C PRO A 97 -21.57 -17.92 2.83
N PRO A 98 -21.16 -19.07 3.39
CA PRO A 98 -19.86 -19.66 3.06
C PRO A 98 -19.74 -19.97 1.56
N VAL A 99 -18.61 -19.60 0.96
CA VAL A 99 -18.25 -19.98 -0.41
C VAL A 99 -17.55 -21.34 -0.43
N GLU A 100 -17.42 -21.92 -1.63
CA GLU A 100 -16.64 -23.15 -1.83
C GLU A 100 -15.18 -22.97 -1.38
N VAL A 101 -14.59 -24.01 -0.77
CA VAL A 101 -13.27 -23.94 -0.11
C VAL A 101 -12.17 -23.46 -1.05
N VAL A 102 -12.18 -23.89 -2.30
CA VAL A 102 -11.18 -23.46 -3.30
C VAL A 102 -11.31 -21.97 -3.59
N GLU A 103 -12.54 -21.47 -3.69
CA GLU A 103 -12.79 -20.04 -3.92
C GLU A 103 -12.40 -19.21 -2.70
N LEU A 104 -12.72 -19.69 -1.51
CA LEU A 104 -12.30 -19.08 -0.25
C LEU A 104 -10.78 -18.89 -0.20
N ILE A 105 -10.00 -19.91 -0.55
CA ILE A 105 -8.52 -19.86 -0.55
C ILE A 105 -8.02 -18.81 -1.55
N LYS A 106 -8.54 -18.82 -2.78
CA LYS A 106 -8.14 -17.85 -3.82
C LYS A 106 -8.43 -16.42 -3.39
N MET A 107 -9.67 -16.17 -2.93
CA MET A 107 -10.13 -14.83 -2.58
C MET A 107 -9.42 -14.29 -1.35
N LYS A 108 -9.22 -15.13 -0.33
CA LYS A 108 -8.46 -14.75 0.87
C LYS A 108 -7.01 -14.39 0.53
N ASP A 109 -6.30 -15.18 -0.28
CA ASP A 109 -4.92 -14.85 -0.69
C ASP A 109 -4.85 -13.52 -1.46
N ILE A 110 -5.85 -13.22 -2.31
CA ILE A 110 -5.88 -11.94 -3.03
C ILE A 110 -6.16 -10.77 -2.07
N TYR A 111 -7.17 -10.87 -1.19
CA TYR A 111 -7.50 -9.78 -0.26
C TYR A 111 -6.38 -9.47 0.72
N GLU A 112 -5.72 -10.49 1.27
CA GLU A 112 -4.57 -10.30 2.17
C GLU A 112 -3.34 -9.74 1.44
N ARG A 113 -3.20 -9.94 0.12
CA ARG A 113 -2.12 -9.32 -0.65
C ARG A 113 -2.42 -7.87 -1.03
N LEU A 114 -3.68 -7.56 -1.31
CA LEU A 114 -4.09 -6.18 -1.58
C LEU A 114 -3.90 -5.28 -0.36
N GLU A 115 -4.14 -5.79 0.84
CA GLU A 115 -3.86 -5.06 2.09
C GLU A 115 -2.36 -4.97 2.40
N LYS A 116 -1.57 -6.03 2.18
CA LYS A 116 -0.10 -5.92 2.27
C LYS A 116 0.49 -4.85 1.35
N LEU A 117 -0.16 -4.56 0.24
CA LEU A 117 0.26 -3.49 -0.65
C LEU A 117 0.00 -2.10 -0.03
N THR A 118 -1.09 -1.94 0.73
CA THR A 118 -1.35 -0.69 1.47
C THR A 118 -0.41 -0.54 2.66
N ASP A 119 -0.14 -1.63 3.38
CA ASP A 119 0.84 -1.70 4.49
C ASP A 119 2.27 -1.33 4.01
N ALA A 120 2.72 -1.87 2.87
CA ALA A 120 4.02 -1.51 2.30
C ALA A 120 4.15 -0.01 1.93
N ALA A 121 3.04 0.65 1.61
CA ALA A 121 3.04 2.10 1.38
C ALA A 121 3.10 2.90 2.69
N GLU A 122 2.45 2.43 3.76
CA GLU A 122 2.58 2.99 5.11
C GLU A 122 4.02 2.87 5.62
N ASP A 123 4.68 1.73 5.41
CA ASP A 123 6.10 1.53 5.72
C ASP A 123 7.00 2.63 5.11
N ILE A 124 6.69 3.09 3.89
CA ILE A 124 7.40 4.21 3.25
C ILE A 124 7.08 5.53 3.96
N ALA A 125 5.83 5.77 4.33
CA ALA A 125 5.42 6.97 5.09
C ALA A 125 6.15 7.03 6.44
N ASP A 126 6.25 5.92 7.16
CA ASP A 126 6.97 5.82 8.43
C ASP A 126 8.46 6.16 8.29
N ILE A 127 9.11 5.67 7.23
CA ILE A 127 10.50 6.04 6.93
C ILE A 127 10.61 7.54 6.65
N LEU A 128 9.69 8.10 5.84
CA LEU A 128 9.68 9.54 5.51
C LEU A 128 9.45 10.41 6.75
N GLU A 129 8.57 10.02 7.67
CA GLU A 129 8.36 10.72 8.93
C GLU A 129 9.60 10.70 9.82
N GLY A 130 10.26 9.54 9.94
CA GLY A 130 11.54 9.42 10.64
C GLY A 130 12.62 10.32 10.03
N MET A 131 12.68 10.42 8.70
CA MET A 131 13.57 11.34 8.00
C MET A 131 13.24 12.80 8.27
N ILE A 132 11.96 13.19 8.29
CA ILE A 132 11.58 14.56 8.65
C ILE A 132 12.15 14.92 10.03
N ILE A 133 12.02 14.04 11.03
CA ILE A 133 12.56 14.29 12.38
C ILE A 133 14.09 14.42 12.34
N LYS A 134 14.77 13.62 11.52
CA LYS A 134 16.23 13.60 11.40
C LYS A 134 16.81 14.83 10.68
N TYR A 135 16.08 15.39 9.71
CA TYR A 135 16.57 16.44 8.81
C TYR A 135 15.85 17.79 8.95
N ALA A 136 14.87 17.90 9.85
CA ALA A 136 14.17 19.14 10.20
C ALA A 136 15.08 20.17 10.89
#